data_AF-A0A812Z1A4-F1
#
_entry.id   AF-A0A812Z1A4-F1
#
_cell.length_a   1.000
_cell.length_b   1.000
_cell.length_c   1.000
_cell.angle_alpha   90.00
_cell.angle_beta   90.00
_cell.angle_gamma   90.00
#
_symmetry.space_group_name_H-M   'P 1'
#
loop_
_entity.id
_entity.type
_entity.pdbx_description
1 polymer ?
#
loop_
_entity_poly.entity_id
_entity_poly.type
_entity_poly.pdbx_seq_one_letter_code
_entity_poly.pdbx_strand_id
1 'polypeptide(L)'
;RDFARCWAQRRRSATVKTNPSFEDGLDEAITAVLSVCDTGFVQYYGDWKESFGGSVSSSVRRQRDLFPLPALQSWPLDDTECPTETALAMANLCLASLNVLASDMDPGKAGHGRSTPTVAQQGVHEHVCNRCQLFLRRLRDSGDESFAWRGSFRFFEEKPHAKYPAMKAEAVDLPSAAATCDAVKLLPADLADMIMDPKQLFPAGSQTESWPMGAMGRDRDEYIKLVFRQLQCGKTALRQRCLAVGDVFCVPKSSPGKQREVWNGALVSQAAARPPHPFKLANPGCFVDLCFAEWEEIYMSKRDVHTCFDVLKAPEHLQPWFGRYVADDVKGLTPLLPLYPTSVQEQDFISMDSPPPSGPEICGVATDDTFFFHKDKLVGERRLHQLDAAFDLSGMPKNATKDVTLQQSMTALGCELTSKPPAAEPSAPKLVTLFMALLDVFCVGEASPAGLNRLLGLEQWFCLLSRPMYSIFDSIYEFVRKEPQDRVQPLPSKLRVELVVAAFLAPLLGADLGRRFLPRLIACDASGSFGFGVSYMKCSSSLVKEVSQFSERRGDFVRFFPEEGLEFHMFFLSINGNFAPLSVLEPSGKRTLGCWKLTRSI
;
A
#
# COMPACT_ATOMS: atom_id res chain seq x y z
N ARG A 1 -6.16 -9.97 -2.08
CA ARG A 1 -7.56 -10.01 -1.54
C ARG A 1 -7.66 -10.94 -0.31
N ASP A 2 -6.67 -11.82 -0.15
CA ASP A 2 -6.63 -12.99 0.72
C ASP A 2 -6.36 -12.66 2.19
N PHE A 3 -5.62 -11.59 2.43
CA PHE A 3 -5.34 -11.07 3.78
C PHE A 3 -6.60 -11.00 4.67
N ALA A 4 -7.72 -10.50 4.14
CA ALA A 4 -8.99 -10.37 4.87
C ALA A 4 -9.71 -11.71 5.15
N ARG A 5 -9.21 -12.83 4.64
CA ARG A 5 -9.76 -14.19 4.85
C ARG A 5 -9.24 -14.82 6.14
N CYS A 6 -7.98 -14.53 6.52
CA CYS A 6 -7.26 -15.27 7.55
C CYS A 6 -7.21 -14.59 8.92
N TRP A 7 -7.42 -13.26 9.01
CA TRP A 7 -7.61 -12.58 10.31
C TRP A 7 -8.76 -13.21 11.12
N ALA A 8 -9.86 -13.59 10.45
CA ALA A 8 -10.99 -14.31 11.03
C ALA A 8 -10.72 -15.79 11.40
N GLN A 9 -9.59 -16.38 10.95
CA GLN A 9 -9.13 -17.70 11.39
C GLN A 9 -8.24 -17.62 12.62
N ARG A 10 -7.43 -16.56 12.78
CA ARG A 10 -6.50 -16.38 13.92
C ARG A 10 -7.24 -16.48 15.27
N ARG A 11 -8.39 -15.80 15.36
CA ARG A 11 -9.35 -15.84 16.49
C ARG A 11 -9.94 -17.23 16.84
N ARG A 12 -9.61 -18.30 16.11
CA ARG A 12 -10.09 -19.67 16.35
C ARG A 12 -9.00 -20.65 16.77
N SER A 13 -7.72 -20.25 16.69
CA SER A 13 -6.57 -21.14 16.95
C SER A 13 -5.79 -20.77 18.22
N ALA A 14 -6.28 -19.81 19.01
CA ALA A 14 -5.76 -19.48 20.32
C ALA A 14 -6.15 -20.56 21.36
N THR A 15 -5.47 -21.70 21.33
CA THR A 15 -5.60 -22.75 22.35
C THR A 15 -5.09 -22.22 23.70
N VAL A 16 -5.88 -22.37 24.76
CA VAL A 16 -5.62 -21.75 26.06
C VAL A 16 -4.31 -22.23 26.70
N LYS A 17 -3.26 -21.42 26.52
CA LYS A 17 -2.23 -21.17 27.52
C LYS A 17 -2.42 -19.75 28.05
N THR A 18 -1.75 -19.41 29.15
CA THR A 18 -1.63 -18.02 29.59
C THR A 18 -0.80 -17.25 28.56
N ASN A 19 -1.46 -16.54 27.65
CA ASN A 19 -0.76 -15.64 26.73
C ASN A 19 -0.12 -14.49 27.54
N PRO A 20 1.06 -14.00 27.13
CA PRO A 20 1.60 -12.73 27.64
C PRO A 20 0.64 -11.57 27.33
N SER A 21 0.74 -10.46 28.06
CA SER A 21 0.03 -9.23 27.67
C SER A 21 0.50 -8.71 26.31
N PHE A 22 -0.16 -7.67 25.78
CA PHE A 22 0.34 -6.98 24.59
C PHE A 22 1.74 -6.43 24.85
N GLU A 23 1.95 -5.83 26.02
CA GLU A 23 3.18 -5.22 26.49
C GLU A 23 4.30 -6.26 26.65
N ASP A 24 4.07 -7.32 27.42
CA ASP A 24 5.04 -8.41 27.64
C ASP A 24 5.44 -9.08 26.31
N GLY A 25 4.47 -9.30 25.41
CA GLY A 25 4.72 -9.95 24.12
C GLY A 25 5.51 -9.06 23.15
N LEU A 26 5.31 -7.75 23.20
CA LEU A 26 6.07 -6.78 22.40
C LEU A 26 7.50 -6.61 22.94
N ASP A 27 7.67 -6.57 24.27
CA ASP A 27 8.98 -6.52 24.89
C ASP A 27 9.78 -7.81 24.65
N GLU A 28 9.13 -8.97 24.73
CA GLU A 28 9.71 -10.25 24.31
C GLU A 28 10.15 -10.21 22.83
N ALA A 29 9.37 -9.59 21.95
CA ALA A 29 9.72 -9.47 20.53
C ALA A 29 10.95 -8.60 20.31
N ILE A 30 11.02 -7.43 20.97
CA ILE A 30 12.17 -6.52 20.92
C ILE A 30 13.42 -7.18 21.50
N THR A 31 13.29 -7.83 22.66
CA THR A 31 14.38 -8.56 23.32
C THR A 31 14.88 -9.74 22.48
N ALA A 32 13.97 -10.48 21.82
CA ALA A 32 14.34 -11.56 20.91
C ALA A 32 15.11 -11.05 19.69
N VAL A 33 14.66 -9.95 19.07
CA VAL A 33 15.39 -9.28 17.97
C VAL A 33 16.77 -8.84 18.40
N LEU A 34 16.90 -8.22 19.57
CA LEU A 34 18.18 -7.77 20.13
C LEU A 34 19.10 -8.91 20.60
N SER A 35 18.59 -10.14 20.66
CA SER A 35 19.38 -11.36 20.90
C SER A 35 19.93 -11.99 19.61
N VAL A 36 19.66 -11.41 18.43
CA VAL A 36 20.13 -11.92 17.13
C VAL A 36 21.56 -11.44 16.83
N CYS A 37 22.52 -12.04 17.52
CA CYS A 37 23.94 -11.67 17.49
C CYS A 37 24.64 -11.85 16.12
N ASP A 38 24.04 -12.54 15.15
CA ASP A 38 24.63 -12.79 13.83
C ASP A 38 24.24 -11.74 12.76
N THR A 39 23.69 -10.60 13.19
CA THR A 39 23.33 -9.48 12.32
C THR A 39 24.07 -8.20 12.70
N GLY A 40 24.71 -7.56 11.72
CA GLY A 40 25.46 -6.31 11.94
C GLY A 40 24.59 -5.15 12.46
N PHE A 41 23.28 -5.19 12.21
CA PHE A 41 22.33 -4.21 12.76
C PHE A 41 22.24 -4.28 14.29
N VAL A 42 22.13 -5.49 14.87
CA VAL A 42 22.02 -5.68 16.33
C VAL A 42 23.32 -5.29 17.03
N GLN A 43 24.47 -5.65 16.45
CA GLN A 43 25.77 -5.19 16.95
C GLN A 43 25.89 -3.66 16.90
N TYR A 44 25.58 -3.05 15.74
CA TYR A 44 25.59 -1.58 15.60
C TYR A 44 24.68 -0.91 16.62
N TYR A 45 23.45 -1.41 16.83
CA TYR A 45 22.53 -0.83 17.81
C TYR A 45 23.07 -0.88 19.24
N GLY A 46 23.76 -1.97 19.62
CA GLY A 46 24.46 -2.07 20.90
C GLY A 46 25.56 -1.02 21.04
N ASP A 47 26.54 -1.05 20.13
CA ASP A 47 27.70 -0.15 20.12
C ASP A 47 27.26 1.34 20.09
N TRP A 48 26.26 1.67 19.27
CA TRP A 48 25.66 3.01 19.13
C TRP A 48 24.96 3.49 20.41
N LYS A 49 24.22 2.60 21.08
CA LYS A 49 23.48 2.92 22.31
C LYS A 49 24.42 3.10 23.51
N GLU A 50 25.43 2.23 23.65
CA GLU A 50 26.43 2.33 24.73
C GLU A 50 27.36 3.54 24.57
N SER A 51 27.76 3.86 23.34
CA SER A 51 28.67 4.98 23.05
C SER A 51 28.19 6.36 23.54
N PHE A 52 26.89 6.54 23.79
CA PHE A 52 26.35 7.77 24.36
C PHE A 52 26.76 7.98 25.83
N GLY A 53 26.98 6.89 26.60
CA GLY A 53 27.40 6.95 28.00
C GLY A 53 28.89 7.26 28.20
N GLY A 54 29.69 7.26 27.12
CA GLY A 54 31.12 7.52 27.15
C GLY A 54 31.47 9.02 27.25
N SER A 55 32.50 9.35 28.03
CA SER A 55 33.09 10.70 28.06
C SER A 55 33.92 10.95 26.80
N VAL A 56 33.25 11.33 25.70
CA VAL A 56 33.90 11.58 24.41
C VAL A 56 34.70 12.88 24.43
N SER A 57 35.95 12.81 23.96
CA SER A 57 36.90 13.93 23.95
C SER A 57 36.40 15.16 23.16
N SER A 58 36.71 16.35 23.67
CA SER A 58 36.08 17.63 23.30
C SER A 58 36.49 18.25 21.96
N SER A 59 37.18 17.51 21.08
CA SER A 59 37.73 18.01 19.80
C SER A 59 36.76 18.01 18.61
N VAL A 60 35.44 17.97 18.87
CA VAL A 60 34.42 17.68 17.84
C VAL A 60 34.15 18.89 16.91
N ARG A 61 34.78 18.87 15.73
CA ARG A 61 34.50 19.77 14.58
C ARG A 61 32.98 19.95 14.37
N ARG A 62 32.55 21.13 13.91
CA ARG A 62 31.13 21.43 13.60
C ARG A 62 30.58 20.45 12.55
N GLN A 63 29.87 19.43 13.00
CA GLN A 63 29.04 18.56 12.17
C GLN A 63 27.85 19.40 11.67
N ARG A 64 27.60 19.37 10.37
CA ARG A 64 26.44 20.06 9.75
C ARG A 64 25.34 19.07 9.34
N ASP A 65 25.67 17.80 9.43
CA ASP A 65 24.99 16.67 8.85
C ASP A 65 23.97 16.15 9.86
N LEU A 66 22.78 15.78 9.37
CA LEU A 66 21.68 15.31 10.22
C LEU A 66 22.00 13.96 10.86
N PHE A 67 22.77 13.14 10.14
CA PHE A 67 23.17 11.79 10.52
C PHE A 67 24.64 11.73 10.98
N PRO A 68 25.01 10.72 11.79
CA PRO A 68 24.13 9.82 12.53
C PRO A 68 23.34 10.55 13.64
N LEU A 69 22.09 10.16 13.82
CA LEU A 69 21.22 10.56 14.93
C LEU A 69 21.71 9.87 16.23
N PRO A 70 21.73 10.56 17.38
CA PRO A 70 22.09 9.94 18.65
C PRO A 70 20.92 9.23 19.33
N ALA A 71 21.22 8.31 20.26
CA ALA A 71 20.21 7.59 21.02
C ALA A 71 19.45 8.47 22.02
N LEU A 72 18.13 8.27 22.11
CA LEU A 72 17.27 8.82 23.15
C LEU A 72 17.60 8.19 24.51
N GLN A 73 17.83 9.04 25.52
CA GLN A 73 18.16 8.65 26.90
C GLN A 73 16.92 8.46 27.78
N SER A 74 15.86 9.18 27.46
CA SER A 74 14.55 9.09 28.09
C SER A 74 13.48 9.28 27.02
N TRP A 75 12.27 8.80 27.31
CA TRP A 75 11.11 9.09 26.47
C TRP A 75 10.62 10.53 26.72
N PRO A 76 10.31 11.34 25.69
CA PRO A 76 10.07 12.77 25.85
C PRO A 76 8.59 13.18 25.95
N LEU A 77 7.62 12.25 25.88
CA LEU A 77 6.18 12.58 25.91
C LEU A 77 5.55 12.06 27.21
N ASP A 78 4.82 12.91 27.93
CA ASP A 78 4.30 12.61 29.29
C ASP A 78 3.21 11.52 29.32
N ASP A 79 2.53 11.26 28.19
CA ASP A 79 1.42 10.32 28.07
C ASP A 79 1.83 9.06 27.27
N THR A 80 2.36 8.06 27.97
CA THR A 80 2.70 6.76 27.36
C THR A 80 1.64 5.70 27.64
N GLU A 81 0.81 5.48 26.62
CA GLU A 81 -0.18 4.41 26.51
C GLU A 81 0.39 2.96 26.47
N CYS A 82 1.72 2.82 26.54
CA CYS A 82 2.50 1.59 26.69
C CYS A 82 3.67 1.85 27.66
N PRO A 83 4.37 0.83 28.19
CA PRO A 83 5.52 1.04 29.07
C PRO A 83 6.60 1.93 28.43
N THR A 84 7.09 2.89 29.22
CA THR A 84 7.99 3.95 28.78
C THR A 84 9.33 3.39 28.25
N GLU A 85 9.82 2.28 28.80
CA GLU A 85 11.03 1.59 28.35
C GLU A 85 10.83 0.93 26.97
N THR A 86 9.71 0.22 26.75
CA THR A 86 9.36 -0.38 25.46
C THR A 86 9.13 0.68 24.39
N ALA A 87 8.52 1.82 24.73
CA ALA A 87 8.39 2.97 23.84
C ALA A 87 9.75 3.58 23.45
N LEU A 88 10.63 3.77 24.45
CA LEU A 88 12.00 4.25 24.26
C LEU A 88 12.85 3.28 23.41
N ALA A 89 12.65 1.97 23.57
CA ALA A 89 13.30 0.96 22.74
C ALA A 89 12.81 1.04 21.28
N MET A 90 11.50 1.12 21.05
CA MET A 90 10.91 1.26 19.70
C MET A 90 11.44 2.50 18.96
N ALA A 91 11.49 3.67 19.62
CA ALA A 91 12.02 4.88 18.99
C ALA A 91 13.54 4.82 18.76
N ASN A 92 14.32 4.25 19.69
CA ASN A 92 15.76 4.07 19.48
C ASN A 92 16.06 3.09 18.34
N LEU A 93 15.28 2.02 18.18
CA LEU A 93 15.38 1.10 17.05
C LEU A 93 15.04 1.81 15.73
N CYS A 94 13.99 2.63 15.70
CA CYS A 94 13.63 3.47 14.54
C CYS A 94 14.78 4.44 14.15
N LEU A 95 15.37 5.13 15.14
CA LEU A 95 16.53 6.02 14.94
C LEU A 95 17.77 5.27 14.41
N ALA A 96 18.05 4.07 14.94
CA ALA A 96 19.15 3.23 14.43
C ALA A 96 18.89 2.74 13.00
N SER A 97 17.65 2.37 12.65
CA SER A 97 17.27 2.04 11.28
C SER A 97 17.41 3.21 10.32
N LEU A 98 17.09 4.44 10.75
CA LEU A 98 17.38 5.65 9.97
C LEU A 98 18.90 5.86 9.76
N ASN A 99 19.73 5.61 10.79
CA ASN A 99 21.18 5.72 10.67
C ASN A 99 21.78 4.69 9.70
N VAL A 100 21.32 3.44 9.75
CA VAL A 100 21.77 2.37 8.85
C VAL A 100 21.31 2.63 7.41
N LEU A 101 20.08 3.12 7.21
CA LEU A 101 19.58 3.53 5.89
C LEU A 101 20.39 4.71 5.32
N ALA A 102 20.75 5.70 6.16
CA ALA A 102 21.63 6.81 5.79
C ALA A 102 23.12 6.40 5.59
N SER A 103 23.45 5.13 5.74
CA SER A 103 24.80 4.56 5.62
C SER A 103 24.87 3.47 4.54
N ASP A 104 24.08 3.62 3.47
CA ASP A 104 23.95 2.68 2.34
C ASP A 104 23.58 1.24 2.78
N MET A 105 22.70 1.12 3.78
CA MET A 105 22.28 -0.15 4.39
C MET A 105 23.44 -0.99 4.96
N ASP A 106 24.55 -0.34 5.34
CA ASP A 106 25.74 -0.97 5.90
C ASP A 106 25.96 -0.55 7.36
N PRO A 107 25.57 -1.39 8.34
CA PRO A 107 25.79 -1.11 9.76
C PRO A 107 27.27 -0.93 10.15
N GLY A 108 28.21 -1.46 9.37
CA GLY A 108 29.64 -1.27 9.59
C GLY A 108 30.16 0.12 9.19
N LYS A 109 29.40 0.85 8.35
CA LYS A 109 29.63 2.27 8.04
C LYS A 109 28.84 3.22 8.93
N ALA A 110 27.80 2.72 9.61
CA ALA A 110 26.89 3.54 10.40
C ALA A 110 27.65 4.22 11.55
N GLY A 111 27.73 5.55 11.46
CA GLY A 111 28.52 6.34 12.39
C GLY A 111 27.94 6.38 13.80
N HIS A 112 28.79 6.76 14.75
CA HIS A 112 28.39 7.08 16.11
C HIS A 112 28.06 8.57 16.25
N GLY A 113 26.89 8.86 16.84
CA GLY A 113 26.41 10.23 17.03
C GLY A 113 27.16 10.99 18.14
N ARG A 114 27.03 12.32 18.14
CA ARG A 114 27.39 13.16 19.29
C ARG A 114 26.51 12.82 20.48
N SER A 115 27.05 12.80 21.69
CA SER A 115 26.29 12.65 22.96
C SER A 115 25.37 13.85 23.29
N THR A 116 25.01 14.67 22.32
CA THR A 116 23.99 15.74 22.44
C THR A 116 23.42 16.02 21.04
N PRO A 117 22.10 15.86 20.82
CA PRO A 117 21.49 16.16 19.53
C PRO A 117 21.52 17.66 19.22
N THR A 118 21.77 18.01 17.97
CA THR A 118 21.57 19.38 17.46
C THR A 118 20.07 19.69 17.34
N VAL A 119 19.70 20.97 17.21
CA VAL A 119 18.29 21.40 17.07
C VAL A 119 17.56 20.69 15.91
N ALA A 120 18.26 20.42 14.80
CA ALA A 120 17.68 19.66 13.69
C ALA A 120 17.42 18.19 14.05
N GLN A 121 18.32 17.57 14.82
CA GLN A 121 18.17 16.19 15.30
C GLN A 121 17.08 16.11 16.39
N GLN A 122 16.97 17.11 17.26
CA GLN A 122 15.87 17.21 18.23
C GLN A 122 14.49 17.19 17.55
N GLY A 123 14.31 17.92 16.43
CA GLY A 123 13.08 17.86 15.64
C GLY A 123 12.80 16.49 14.99
N VAL A 124 13.85 15.75 14.61
CA VAL A 124 13.70 14.35 14.15
C VAL A 124 13.33 13.43 15.32
N HIS A 125 13.92 13.61 16.50
CA HIS A 125 13.59 12.83 17.69
C HIS A 125 12.13 13.04 18.11
N GLU A 126 11.66 14.29 18.15
CA GLU A 126 10.26 14.63 18.43
C GLU A 126 9.31 13.98 17.42
N HIS A 127 9.63 14.08 16.11
CA HIS A 127 8.84 13.42 15.07
C HIS A 127 8.80 11.89 15.24
N VAL A 128 9.96 11.25 15.44
CA VAL A 128 10.05 9.79 15.61
C VAL A 128 9.30 9.33 16.87
N CYS A 129 9.43 10.02 18.01
CA CYS A 129 8.64 9.70 19.21
C CYS A 129 7.14 9.81 18.98
N ASN A 130 6.65 10.90 18.36
CA ASN A 130 5.23 11.06 18.04
C ASN A 130 4.71 9.96 17.07
N ARG A 131 5.50 9.61 16.04
CA ARG A 131 5.17 8.52 15.11
C ARG A 131 5.18 7.15 15.80
N CYS A 132 6.14 6.89 16.69
CA CYS A 132 6.20 5.65 17.48
C CYS A 132 5.06 5.54 18.50
N GLN A 133 4.66 6.63 19.17
CA GLN A 133 3.51 6.66 20.09
C GLN A 133 2.22 6.26 19.35
N LEU A 134 1.97 6.88 18.19
CA LEU A 134 0.82 6.57 17.34
C LEU A 134 0.87 5.11 16.82
N PHE A 135 2.05 4.62 16.45
CA PHE A 135 2.24 3.24 16.00
C PHE A 135 1.95 2.23 17.13
N LEU A 136 2.51 2.43 18.33
CA LEU A 136 2.32 1.56 19.50
C LEU A 136 0.85 1.49 19.91
N ARG A 137 0.18 2.63 20.02
CA ARG A 137 -1.26 2.71 20.28
C ARG A 137 -2.05 1.89 19.25
N ARG A 138 -1.75 2.04 17.96
CA ARG A 138 -2.44 1.32 16.88
C ARG A 138 -2.09 -0.16 16.80
N LEU A 139 -0.90 -0.57 17.27
CA LEU A 139 -0.58 -1.98 17.46
C LEU A 139 -1.46 -2.61 18.56
N ARG A 140 -1.61 -1.92 19.71
CA ARG A 140 -2.44 -2.37 20.83
C ARG A 140 -3.93 -2.38 20.46
N ASP A 141 -4.43 -1.28 19.90
CA ASP A 141 -5.85 -1.09 19.52
C ASP A 141 -6.31 -2.01 18.37
N SER A 142 -5.39 -2.71 17.69
CA SER A 142 -5.68 -3.67 16.61
C SER A 142 -5.09 -5.07 16.80
N GLY A 143 -4.49 -5.34 17.96
CA GLY A 143 -4.12 -6.68 18.38
C GLY A 143 -5.34 -7.49 18.85
N ASP A 144 -5.12 -8.79 19.10
CA ASP A 144 -5.84 -9.44 20.21
C ASP A 144 -5.15 -9.03 21.52
N GLU A 145 -5.67 -9.42 22.70
CA GLU A 145 -5.17 -9.03 24.05
C GLU A 145 -3.70 -9.44 24.36
N SER A 146 -2.99 -10.04 23.40
CA SER A 146 -1.62 -10.56 23.51
C SER A 146 -0.86 -10.36 22.20
N PHE A 147 0.38 -9.88 22.24
CA PHE A 147 1.21 -9.66 21.04
C PHE A 147 1.88 -10.98 20.59
N ALA A 148 1.09 -11.90 20.04
CA ALA A 148 1.52 -13.24 19.61
C ALA A 148 2.30 -13.20 18.27
N TRP A 149 3.54 -12.69 18.32
CA TRP A 149 4.41 -12.48 17.16
C TRP A 149 5.08 -13.77 16.64
N ARG A 150 5.49 -14.69 17.52
CA ARG A 150 6.19 -15.93 17.11
C ARG A 150 5.31 -16.82 16.23
N GLY A 151 5.89 -17.31 15.14
CA GLY A 151 5.21 -18.09 14.12
C GLY A 151 4.24 -17.28 13.24
N SER A 152 4.17 -15.96 13.37
CA SER A 152 3.30 -15.11 12.55
C SER A 152 3.69 -15.06 11.08
N PHE A 153 4.97 -15.27 10.73
CA PHE A 153 5.42 -15.39 9.34
C PHE A 153 4.93 -16.69 8.68
N ARG A 154 4.53 -17.72 9.45
CA ARG A 154 3.94 -18.95 8.88
C ARG A 154 2.68 -18.68 8.08
N PHE A 155 1.93 -17.63 8.39
CA PHE A 155 0.80 -17.16 7.57
C PHE A 155 1.22 -16.80 6.13
N PHE A 156 2.46 -16.35 5.93
CA PHE A 156 3.02 -16.06 4.61
C PHE A 156 3.70 -17.27 3.99
N GLU A 157 4.43 -18.10 4.74
CA GLU A 157 5.00 -19.36 4.23
C GLU A 157 3.93 -20.34 3.74
N GLU A 158 2.93 -20.62 4.59
CA GLU A 158 1.91 -21.62 4.32
C GLU A 158 1.17 -21.29 3.01
N LYS A 159 1.45 -22.10 1.99
CA LYS A 159 0.40 -22.40 1.01
C LYS A 159 -0.83 -22.86 1.80
N PRO A 160 -2.06 -22.56 1.33
CA PRO A 160 -3.25 -23.20 1.87
C PRO A 160 -3.19 -24.72 1.61
N HIS A 161 -2.51 -25.45 2.51
CA HIS A 161 -2.37 -26.91 2.51
C HIS A 161 -3.69 -27.59 2.84
N ALA A 162 -4.58 -26.88 3.55
CA ALA A 162 -5.99 -27.19 3.52
C ALA A 162 -6.51 -27.01 2.09
N LYS A 163 -6.97 -28.11 1.48
CA LYS A 163 -8.05 -28.08 0.50
C LYS A 163 -9.05 -27.00 0.93
N TYR A 164 -9.41 -26.12 0.00
CA TYR A 164 -10.36 -25.04 0.22
C TYR A 164 -11.53 -25.47 1.12
N PRO A 165 -11.89 -24.69 2.16
CA PRO A 165 -12.81 -25.16 3.19
C PRO A 165 -14.10 -25.66 2.56
N ALA A 166 -14.45 -26.91 2.93
CA ALA A 166 -15.53 -27.69 2.32
C ALA A 166 -16.74 -26.81 1.97
N MET A 167 -17.22 -26.96 0.73
CA MET A 167 -18.19 -26.02 0.18
C MET A 167 -19.46 -26.03 1.01
N LYS A 168 -20.05 -24.86 1.24
CA LYS A 168 -21.34 -24.73 1.93
C LYS A 168 -22.19 -23.73 1.16
N ALA A 169 -23.23 -24.22 0.47
CA ALA A 169 -24.03 -23.40 -0.43
C ALA A 169 -24.60 -22.17 0.27
N GLU A 170 -25.17 -22.34 1.47
CA GLU A 170 -25.75 -21.26 2.28
C GLU A 170 -24.72 -20.31 2.92
N ALA A 171 -23.45 -20.71 2.97
CA ALA A 171 -22.37 -19.82 3.39
C ALA A 171 -21.99 -18.83 2.28
N VAL A 172 -22.20 -19.18 1.00
CA VAL A 172 -21.92 -18.29 -0.13
C VAL A 172 -23.04 -17.27 -0.28
N ASP A 173 -22.68 -16.01 -0.07
CA ASP A 173 -23.56 -14.88 -0.37
C ASP A 173 -23.68 -14.70 -1.89
N LEU A 174 -24.91 -14.43 -2.33
CA LEU A 174 -25.31 -14.16 -3.71
C LEU A 174 -26.22 -12.92 -3.70
N PRO A 175 -26.30 -12.15 -4.80
CA PRO A 175 -27.31 -11.10 -4.92
C PRO A 175 -28.73 -11.69 -5.02
N SER A 176 -29.74 -10.86 -4.77
CA SER A 176 -31.15 -11.18 -5.03
C SER A 176 -31.43 -11.43 -6.52
N ALA A 177 -30.80 -10.63 -7.39
CA ALA A 177 -30.72 -10.83 -8.83
C ALA A 177 -29.31 -10.46 -9.32
N ALA A 178 -28.74 -11.30 -10.17
CA ALA A 178 -27.45 -11.11 -10.80
C ALA A 178 -27.61 -10.60 -12.25
N ALA A 179 -26.51 -10.17 -12.88
CA ALA A 179 -26.50 -9.64 -14.25
C ALA A 179 -27.54 -8.52 -14.52
N THR A 180 -27.84 -7.73 -13.49
CA THR A 180 -28.77 -6.60 -13.49
C THR A 180 -28.18 -5.34 -14.14
N CYS A 181 -26.86 -5.16 -14.10
CA CYS A 181 -26.14 -4.03 -14.65
C CYS A 181 -25.53 -4.37 -16.03
N ASP A 182 -26.03 -3.75 -17.09
CA ASP A 182 -25.54 -3.93 -18.46
C ASP A 182 -24.34 -3.04 -18.75
N ALA A 183 -23.17 -3.45 -18.24
CA ALA A 183 -21.94 -2.66 -18.19
C ALA A 183 -21.48 -2.08 -19.55
N VAL A 184 -21.78 -2.75 -20.66
CA VAL A 184 -21.41 -2.29 -22.02
C VAL A 184 -22.01 -0.91 -22.33
N LYS A 185 -23.19 -0.60 -21.79
CA LYS A 185 -23.87 0.70 -21.97
C LYS A 185 -23.21 1.86 -21.20
N LEU A 186 -22.26 1.55 -20.33
CA LEU A 186 -21.56 2.50 -19.46
C LEU A 186 -20.07 2.65 -19.83
N LEU A 187 -19.62 1.97 -20.89
CA LEU A 187 -18.24 2.01 -21.37
C LEU A 187 -18.07 2.94 -22.57
N PRO A 188 -16.88 3.55 -22.74
CA PRO A 188 -16.42 4.11 -24.00
C PRO A 188 -16.59 3.14 -25.18
N ALA A 189 -16.89 3.66 -26.37
CA ALA A 189 -17.26 2.86 -27.53
C ALA A 189 -16.15 1.91 -28.00
N ASP A 190 -14.88 2.33 -27.91
CA ASP A 190 -13.70 1.52 -28.21
C ASP A 190 -13.53 0.33 -27.27
N LEU A 191 -13.77 0.52 -25.96
CA LEU A 191 -13.77 -0.56 -24.99
C LEU A 191 -14.98 -1.46 -25.17
N ALA A 192 -16.16 -0.89 -25.45
CA ALA A 192 -17.36 -1.66 -25.77
C ALA A 192 -17.12 -2.56 -27.00
N ASP A 193 -16.61 -2.03 -28.12
CA ASP A 193 -16.33 -2.81 -29.33
C ASP A 193 -15.30 -3.92 -29.09
N MET A 194 -14.23 -3.66 -28.33
CA MET A 194 -13.24 -4.67 -27.93
C MET A 194 -13.85 -5.81 -27.11
N ILE A 195 -14.79 -5.49 -26.22
CA ILE A 195 -15.51 -6.45 -25.36
C ILE A 195 -16.63 -7.17 -26.14
N MET A 196 -17.15 -6.53 -27.19
CA MET A 196 -18.20 -7.06 -28.06
C MET A 196 -17.66 -8.03 -29.14
N ASP A 197 -16.35 -8.08 -29.39
CA ASP A 197 -15.71 -9.13 -30.21
C ASP A 197 -14.86 -10.09 -29.37
N PRO A 198 -15.27 -11.36 -29.18
CA PRO A 198 -14.49 -12.32 -28.42
C PRO A 198 -13.12 -12.62 -29.03
N LYS A 199 -12.88 -12.32 -30.33
CA LYS A 199 -11.58 -12.57 -30.98
C LYS A 199 -10.48 -11.58 -30.55
N GLN A 200 -10.87 -10.39 -30.09
CA GLN A 200 -9.94 -9.39 -29.58
C GLN A 200 -9.49 -9.73 -28.16
N LEU A 201 -10.40 -10.28 -27.34
CA LEU A 201 -10.09 -10.78 -26.00
C LEU A 201 -9.47 -12.19 -26.00
N PHE A 202 -9.82 -13.04 -26.96
CA PHE A 202 -9.34 -14.43 -27.06
C PHE A 202 -8.88 -14.74 -28.50
N PRO A 203 -7.57 -14.63 -28.79
CA PRO A 203 -7.00 -14.98 -30.10
C PRO A 203 -7.32 -16.41 -30.56
N ALA A 204 -7.19 -16.65 -31.87
CA ALA A 204 -7.40 -17.97 -32.45
C ALA A 204 -6.42 -19.00 -31.86
N GLY A 205 -6.95 -20.05 -31.23
CA GLY A 205 -6.18 -21.07 -30.51
C GLY A 205 -6.31 -21.02 -28.99
N SER A 206 -6.88 -19.97 -28.40
CA SER A 206 -6.99 -19.76 -26.94
C SER A 206 -7.94 -20.71 -26.17
N GLN A 207 -8.35 -21.85 -26.72
CA GLN A 207 -9.25 -22.79 -26.03
C GLN A 207 -8.51 -23.63 -24.98
N THR A 208 -9.08 -23.76 -23.79
CA THR A 208 -8.50 -24.60 -22.72
C THR A 208 -8.99 -26.05 -22.88
N GLU A 209 -8.22 -26.89 -23.56
CA GLU A 209 -8.58 -28.31 -23.78
C GLU A 209 -8.66 -29.14 -22.48
N SER A 210 -8.06 -28.67 -21.39
CA SER A 210 -8.08 -29.31 -20.07
C SER A 210 -9.45 -29.17 -19.38
N TRP A 211 -10.25 -30.23 -19.41
CA TRP A 211 -11.46 -30.33 -18.59
C TRP A 211 -11.10 -30.67 -17.14
N PRO A 212 -11.39 -29.80 -16.15
CA PRO A 212 -11.12 -30.12 -14.75
C PRO A 212 -12.04 -31.25 -14.25
N MET A 213 -11.51 -32.13 -13.41
CA MET A 213 -12.34 -33.11 -12.70
C MET A 213 -13.24 -32.37 -11.70
N GLY A 214 -14.55 -32.34 -11.98
CA GLY A 214 -15.53 -31.65 -11.15
C GLY A 214 -15.60 -32.14 -9.70
N ALA A 215 -16.25 -31.34 -8.84
CA ALA A 215 -16.39 -31.61 -7.42
C ALA A 215 -16.91 -33.04 -7.14
N MET A 216 -16.20 -33.78 -6.27
CA MET A 216 -16.48 -35.18 -5.92
C MET A 216 -16.99 -35.31 -4.47
N GLY A 217 -17.76 -36.36 -4.20
CA GLY A 217 -18.25 -36.66 -2.85
C GLY A 217 -19.14 -35.54 -2.29
N ARG A 218 -19.04 -35.27 -0.97
CA ARG A 218 -19.89 -34.28 -0.29
C ARG A 218 -19.74 -32.84 -0.81
N ASP A 219 -18.60 -32.48 -1.39
CA ASP A 219 -18.45 -31.17 -2.05
C ASP A 219 -19.28 -31.09 -3.34
N ARG A 220 -19.64 -32.21 -3.99
CA ARG A 220 -20.56 -32.24 -5.14
C ARG A 220 -21.97 -31.80 -4.74
N ASP A 221 -22.47 -32.28 -3.61
CA ASP A 221 -23.84 -31.99 -3.15
C ASP A 221 -24.01 -30.51 -2.82
N GLU A 222 -23.05 -29.94 -2.11
CA GLU A 222 -23.02 -28.51 -1.78
C GLU A 222 -22.75 -27.64 -3.01
N TYR A 223 -21.95 -28.12 -3.98
CA TYR A 223 -21.78 -27.45 -5.25
C TYR A 223 -23.07 -27.46 -6.11
N ILE A 224 -23.80 -28.57 -6.18
CA ILE A 224 -25.10 -28.62 -6.88
C ILE A 224 -26.11 -27.66 -6.24
N LYS A 225 -26.19 -27.61 -4.90
CA LYS A 225 -27.00 -26.61 -4.18
C LYS A 225 -26.59 -25.18 -4.50
N LEU A 226 -25.28 -24.89 -4.54
CA LEU A 226 -24.76 -23.58 -4.90
C LEU A 226 -25.12 -23.20 -6.35
N VAL A 227 -24.91 -24.12 -7.30
CA VAL A 227 -25.31 -23.96 -8.70
C VAL A 227 -26.80 -23.67 -8.81
N PHE A 228 -27.66 -24.38 -8.06
CA PHE A 228 -29.11 -24.17 -8.08
C PHE A 228 -29.51 -22.78 -7.54
N ARG A 229 -28.97 -22.35 -6.39
CA ARG A 229 -29.20 -20.99 -5.85
C ARG A 229 -28.78 -19.90 -6.84
N GLN A 230 -27.69 -20.15 -7.59
CA GLN A 230 -27.19 -19.22 -8.61
C GLN A 230 -28.04 -19.21 -9.88
N LEU A 231 -28.70 -20.31 -10.24
CA LEU A 231 -29.71 -20.31 -11.31
C LEU A 231 -30.94 -19.51 -10.90
N GLN A 232 -31.37 -19.65 -9.65
CA GLN A 232 -32.54 -18.95 -9.12
C GLN A 232 -32.37 -17.42 -9.11
N CYS A 233 -31.20 -16.89 -8.76
CA CYS A 233 -30.93 -15.44 -8.85
C CYS A 233 -30.47 -14.98 -10.24
N GLY A 234 -30.55 -15.82 -11.27
CA GLY A 234 -30.13 -15.49 -12.63
C GLY A 234 -28.61 -15.32 -12.81
N LYS A 235 -27.80 -15.71 -11.80
CA LYS A 235 -26.34 -15.64 -11.90
C LYS A 235 -25.81 -16.62 -12.93
N THR A 236 -26.40 -17.80 -13.12
CA THR A 236 -25.88 -18.88 -14.01
C THR A 236 -26.86 -19.31 -15.09
N ALA A 237 -26.40 -19.98 -16.16
CA ALA A 237 -27.24 -20.32 -17.32
C ALA A 237 -26.74 -21.54 -18.15
N LEU A 238 -27.66 -22.41 -18.57
CA LEU A 238 -27.33 -23.77 -19.04
C LEU A 238 -26.83 -23.82 -20.51
N ARG A 239 -25.50 -23.91 -20.71
CA ARG A 239 -24.87 -24.07 -22.05
C ARG A 239 -24.37 -25.50 -22.30
N GLN A 240 -24.69 -26.11 -23.46
CA GLN A 240 -24.20 -27.46 -23.83
C GLN A 240 -22.68 -27.53 -24.10
N ARG A 241 -22.06 -26.40 -24.47
CA ARG A 241 -20.62 -26.29 -24.78
C ARG A 241 -20.08 -24.97 -24.21
N CYS A 242 -18.84 -25.01 -23.74
CA CYS A 242 -18.05 -23.84 -23.34
C CYS A 242 -16.75 -23.85 -24.17
N LEU A 243 -16.13 -22.69 -24.37
CA LEU A 243 -14.87 -22.51 -25.11
C LEU A 243 -13.64 -22.55 -24.19
N ALA A 244 -13.83 -22.25 -22.91
CA ALA A 244 -12.86 -22.54 -21.86
C ALA A 244 -13.57 -22.84 -20.53
N VAL A 245 -12.87 -23.50 -19.61
CA VAL A 245 -13.42 -24.00 -18.34
C VAL A 245 -12.44 -23.74 -17.18
N GLY A 246 -12.96 -23.28 -16.04
CA GLY A 246 -12.21 -23.11 -14.80
C GLY A 246 -12.83 -23.87 -13.63
N ASP A 247 -12.01 -24.23 -12.63
CA ASP A 247 -12.48 -24.82 -11.37
C ASP A 247 -13.37 -23.87 -10.58
N VAL A 248 -14.13 -24.41 -9.63
CA VAL A 248 -14.80 -23.61 -8.59
C VAL A 248 -14.45 -24.14 -7.20
N PHE A 249 -14.08 -23.22 -6.31
CA PHE A 249 -13.82 -23.50 -4.91
C PHE A 249 -14.40 -22.40 -4.00
N CYS A 250 -14.45 -22.65 -2.70
CA CYS A 250 -14.96 -21.69 -1.72
C CYS A 250 -13.92 -21.31 -0.66
N VAL A 251 -13.96 -20.05 -0.23
CA VAL A 251 -12.97 -19.45 0.68
C VAL A 251 -13.68 -18.59 1.73
N PRO A 252 -13.16 -18.42 2.95
CA PRO A 252 -13.89 -17.71 3.99
C PRO A 252 -13.99 -16.20 3.69
N LYS A 253 -15.09 -15.57 4.15
CA LYS A 253 -15.14 -14.11 4.35
C LYS A 253 -14.56 -13.78 5.74
N SER A 254 -14.27 -12.48 5.95
CA SER A 254 -14.00 -11.92 7.27
C SER A 254 -15.19 -12.12 8.23
N SER A 255 -16.42 -12.04 7.71
CA SER A 255 -17.65 -12.41 8.41
C SER A 255 -17.65 -13.91 8.76
N PRO A 256 -17.66 -14.29 10.07
CA PRO A 256 -17.57 -15.69 10.46
C PRO A 256 -18.67 -16.57 9.85
N GLY A 257 -18.28 -17.73 9.33
CA GLY A 257 -19.21 -18.72 8.76
C GLY A 257 -19.68 -18.42 7.33
N LYS A 258 -19.38 -17.24 6.76
CA LYS A 258 -19.64 -16.92 5.36
C LYS A 258 -18.47 -17.30 4.46
N GLN A 259 -18.78 -17.62 3.21
CA GLN A 259 -17.85 -17.97 2.15
C GLN A 259 -17.97 -16.99 0.96
N ARG A 260 -16.92 -16.93 0.14
CA ARG A 260 -16.98 -16.47 -1.26
C ARG A 260 -16.76 -17.70 -2.13
N GLU A 261 -17.52 -17.78 -3.21
CA GLU A 261 -17.12 -18.55 -4.37
C GLU A 261 -15.86 -17.92 -5.01
N VAL A 262 -15.00 -18.75 -5.58
CA VAL A 262 -13.93 -18.34 -6.49
C VAL A 262 -13.97 -19.28 -7.69
N TRP A 263 -14.08 -18.69 -8.89
CA TRP A 263 -13.87 -19.39 -10.15
C TRP A 263 -12.40 -19.23 -10.56
N ASN A 264 -11.72 -20.34 -10.87
CA ASN A 264 -10.30 -20.39 -11.17
C ASN A 264 -10.03 -20.05 -12.64
N GLY A 265 -10.05 -18.76 -12.96
CA GLY A 265 -9.79 -18.27 -14.31
C GLY A 265 -8.34 -18.34 -14.79
N ALA A 266 -7.40 -18.94 -14.05
CA ALA A 266 -5.96 -18.81 -14.32
C ALA A 266 -5.56 -19.16 -15.76
N LEU A 267 -6.04 -20.28 -16.31
CA LEU A 267 -5.76 -20.70 -17.69
C LEU A 267 -6.44 -19.76 -18.71
N VAL A 268 -7.68 -19.35 -18.43
CA VAL A 268 -8.45 -18.43 -19.28
C VAL A 268 -7.78 -17.05 -19.35
N SER A 269 -7.25 -16.56 -18.23
CA SER A 269 -6.50 -15.30 -18.14
C SER A 269 -5.10 -15.37 -18.77
N GLN A 270 -4.52 -16.57 -18.92
CA GLN A 270 -3.28 -16.78 -19.68
C GLN A 270 -3.55 -16.83 -21.19
N ALA A 271 -4.70 -17.35 -21.60
CA ALA A 271 -5.13 -17.45 -22.99
C ALA A 271 -5.80 -16.16 -23.52
N ALA A 272 -6.18 -15.25 -22.63
CA ALA A 272 -6.75 -13.95 -22.98
C ALA A 272 -5.67 -12.92 -23.36
N ALA A 273 -6.03 -12.00 -24.27
CA ALA A 273 -5.30 -10.76 -24.46
C ALA A 273 -5.35 -9.91 -23.17
N ARG A 274 -4.27 -9.17 -22.88
CA ARG A 274 -4.26 -8.25 -21.74
C ARG A 274 -5.18 -7.06 -22.04
N PRO A 275 -6.19 -6.76 -21.19
CA PRO A 275 -7.00 -5.56 -21.36
C PRO A 275 -6.15 -4.29 -21.16
N PRO A 276 -6.58 -3.13 -21.68
CA PRO A 276 -5.95 -1.85 -21.38
C PRO A 276 -6.00 -1.53 -19.88
N HIS A 277 -5.09 -0.67 -19.43
CA HIS A 277 -5.04 -0.24 -18.02
C HIS A 277 -6.34 0.46 -17.62
N PRO A 278 -6.95 0.13 -16.46
CA PRO A 278 -8.20 0.76 -16.04
C PRO A 278 -8.03 2.28 -15.82
N PHE A 279 -8.89 3.05 -16.48
CA PHE A 279 -8.90 4.51 -16.46
C PHE A 279 -8.93 5.06 -15.02
N LYS A 280 -7.96 5.91 -14.66
CA LYS A 280 -7.91 6.61 -13.36
C LYS A 280 -8.09 5.70 -12.12
N LEU A 281 -7.54 4.49 -12.13
CA LEU A 281 -7.60 3.59 -10.97
C LEU A 281 -6.85 4.16 -9.76
N ALA A 282 -7.54 4.31 -8.62
CA ALA A 282 -6.93 4.81 -7.39
C ALA A 282 -6.13 3.72 -6.66
N ASN A 283 -4.98 4.10 -6.09
CA ASN A 283 -4.16 3.29 -5.18
C ASN A 283 -3.72 4.14 -3.97
N PRO A 284 -3.14 3.56 -2.89
CA PRO A 284 -2.76 4.33 -1.69
C PRO A 284 -1.82 5.51 -1.95
N GLY A 285 -0.97 5.45 -2.97
CA GLY A 285 -0.09 6.55 -3.35
C GLY A 285 -0.85 7.81 -3.79
N CYS A 286 -2.10 7.66 -4.28
CA CYS A 286 -2.97 8.79 -4.60
C CYS A 286 -3.38 9.61 -3.36
N PHE A 287 -3.27 9.05 -2.15
CA PHE A 287 -3.53 9.77 -0.90
C PHE A 287 -2.39 10.71 -0.53
N VAL A 288 -1.14 10.42 -0.92
CA VAL A 288 0.03 11.18 -0.47
C VAL A 288 -0.07 12.64 -0.90
N ASP A 289 -0.52 12.92 -2.12
CA ASP A 289 -0.61 14.27 -2.68
C ASP A 289 -1.82 15.07 -2.16
N LEU A 290 -2.67 14.47 -1.31
CA LEU A 290 -3.71 15.20 -0.61
C LEU A 290 -3.05 16.10 0.43
N CYS A 291 -3.26 17.40 0.30
CA CYS A 291 -2.77 18.40 1.25
C CYS A 291 -3.93 19.32 1.64
N PHE A 292 -4.48 19.05 2.82
CA PHE A 292 -5.54 19.80 3.47
C PHE A 292 -4.93 20.81 4.47
N ALA A 293 -5.54 21.97 4.63
CA ALA A 293 -5.13 22.91 5.69
C ALA A 293 -5.72 22.51 7.05
N GLU A 294 -5.05 22.91 8.14
CA GLU A 294 -5.50 22.64 9.53
C GLU A 294 -6.90 23.19 9.87
N TRP A 295 -7.39 24.14 9.07
CA TRP A 295 -8.72 24.75 9.19
C TRP A 295 -9.74 24.24 8.15
N GLU A 296 -9.36 23.35 7.23
CA GLU A 296 -10.30 22.76 6.27
C GLU A 296 -11.09 21.63 6.93
N GLU A 297 -12.42 21.71 6.90
CA GLU A 297 -13.27 20.62 7.34
C GLU A 297 -13.42 19.58 6.23
N ILE A 298 -12.77 18.42 6.40
CA ILE A 298 -12.84 17.32 5.45
C ILE A 298 -13.87 16.29 5.92
N TYR A 299 -14.83 16.01 5.07
CA TYR A 299 -15.87 15.01 5.26
C TYR A 299 -15.59 13.82 4.33
N MET A 300 -15.52 12.62 4.87
CA MET A 300 -15.15 11.40 4.14
C MET A 300 -16.37 10.52 3.92
N SER A 301 -16.52 9.99 2.71
CA SER A 301 -17.64 9.13 2.33
C SER A 301 -17.21 7.95 1.46
N LYS A 302 -17.95 6.85 1.52
CA LYS A 302 -17.67 5.62 0.80
C LYS A 302 -18.96 4.89 0.42
N ARG A 303 -18.92 4.22 -0.73
CA ARG A 303 -19.88 3.21 -1.18
C ARG A 303 -19.16 1.94 -1.62
N ASP A 304 -19.73 0.80 -1.28
CA ASP A 304 -19.30 -0.54 -1.69
C ASP A 304 -20.45 -1.18 -2.47
N VAL A 305 -20.24 -1.62 -3.71
CA VAL A 305 -21.32 -2.24 -4.50
C VAL A 305 -21.52 -3.68 -4.04
N HIS A 306 -22.71 -4.01 -3.54
CA HIS A 306 -22.99 -5.33 -2.99
C HIS A 306 -22.88 -6.39 -4.07
N THR A 307 -21.94 -7.33 -3.88
CA THR A 307 -21.61 -8.35 -4.90
C THR A 307 -21.42 -7.73 -6.29
N CYS A 308 -20.70 -6.61 -6.40
CA CYS A 308 -20.41 -5.88 -7.65
C CYS A 308 -20.17 -6.80 -8.86
N PHE A 309 -19.34 -7.82 -8.65
CA PHE A 309 -18.93 -8.78 -9.66
C PHE A 309 -19.99 -9.82 -10.08
N ASP A 310 -21.09 -9.96 -9.33
CA ASP A 310 -22.22 -10.81 -9.69
C ASP A 310 -23.37 -10.02 -10.34
N VAL A 311 -23.47 -8.71 -10.08
CA VAL A 311 -24.51 -7.85 -10.67
C VAL A 311 -24.16 -7.34 -12.07
N LEU A 312 -22.89 -7.40 -12.47
CA LEU A 312 -22.43 -7.03 -13.81
C LEU A 312 -22.76 -8.11 -14.85
N LYS A 313 -23.56 -7.75 -15.86
CA LYS A 313 -23.93 -8.62 -16.97
C LYS A 313 -22.78 -8.74 -17.96
N ALA A 314 -22.35 -9.97 -18.23
CA ALA A 314 -21.38 -10.25 -19.27
C ALA A 314 -22.05 -10.43 -20.67
N PRO A 315 -21.43 -9.91 -21.75
CA PRO A 315 -21.94 -10.03 -23.12
C PRO A 315 -22.14 -11.48 -23.55
N GLU A 316 -23.19 -11.76 -24.33
CA GLU A 316 -23.63 -13.13 -24.61
C GLU A 316 -22.57 -14.02 -25.29
N HIS A 317 -21.79 -13.45 -26.20
CA HIS A 317 -20.68 -14.11 -26.91
C HIS A 317 -19.43 -14.34 -26.05
N LEU A 318 -19.27 -13.60 -24.94
CA LEU A 318 -18.24 -13.88 -23.95
C LEU A 318 -18.67 -15.02 -23.01
N GLN A 319 -19.97 -15.28 -22.85
CA GLN A 319 -20.46 -16.27 -21.89
C GLN A 319 -19.91 -17.70 -22.03
N PRO A 320 -19.59 -18.22 -23.23
CA PRO A 320 -18.94 -19.53 -23.36
C PRO A 320 -17.50 -19.61 -22.81
N TRP A 321 -16.80 -18.49 -22.60
CA TRP A 321 -15.35 -18.49 -22.30
C TRP A 321 -14.99 -18.74 -20.83
N PHE A 322 -15.97 -18.90 -19.94
CA PHE A 322 -15.71 -19.05 -18.51
C PHE A 322 -16.59 -20.13 -17.91
N GLY A 323 -16.69 -21.23 -18.65
CA GLY A 323 -17.38 -22.42 -18.21
C GLY A 323 -16.85 -22.91 -16.86
N ARG A 324 -17.68 -23.71 -16.21
CA ARG A 324 -17.32 -24.50 -15.03
C ARG A 324 -18.00 -25.84 -15.17
N TYR A 325 -17.32 -26.90 -14.78
CA TYR A 325 -17.92 -28.23 -14.88
C TYR A 325 -19.03 -28.38 -13.84
N VAL A 326 -20.14 -29.01 -14.25
CA VAL A 326 -21.21 -29.49 -13.38
C VAL A 326 -21.48 -30.91 -13.85
N ALA A 327 -21.51 -31.87 -12.92
CA ALA A 327 -21.53 -33.28 -13.25
C ALA A 327 -22.93 -33.74 -13.70
N ASP A 328 -23.01 -34.14 -14.96
CA ASP A 328 -24.16 -34.59 -15.76
C ASP A 328 -25.51 -33.95 -15.45
N ASP A 329 -25.91 -33.13 -16.43
CA ASP A 329 -26.96 -32.12 -16.41
C ASP A 329 -26.74 -30.86 -15.56
N VAL A 330 -27.37 -29.77 -16.02
CA VAL A 330 -27.22 -28.37 -15.53
C VAL A 330 -25.82 -27.77 -15.84
N LYS A 331 -25.68 -26.53 -16.35
CA LYS A 331 -24.44 -26.01 -16.98
C LYS A 331 -24.19 -24.47 -16.77
N GLY A 332 -22.96 -23.98 -17.02
CA GLY A 332 -22.55 -22.62 -17.54
C GLY A 332 -22.53 -21.32 -16.66
N LEU A 333 -21.45 -20.49 -16.77
CA LEU A 333 -21.40 -19.03 -16.41
C LEU A 333 -20.17 -18.21 -16.95
N THR A 334 -19.86 -17.00 -16.38
CA THR A 334 -19.19 -15.83 -17.03
C THR A 334 -18.79 -14.65 -16.09
N PRO A 335 -17.62 -13.99 -16.28
CA PRO A 335 -17.24 -12.64 -15.79
C PRO A 335 -16.54 -11.72 -16.88
N LEU A 336 -15.90 -10.54 -16.68
CA LEU A 336 -16.09 -9.32 -15.84
C LEU A 336 -15.16 -8.13 -16.26
N LEU A 337 -15.51 -6.87 -15.95
CA LEU A 337 -14.69 -5.62 -15.96
C LEU A 337 -15.27 -4.55 -14.97
N PRO A 338 -14.59 -3.42 -14.63
CA PRO A 338 -15.07 -2.40 -13.68
C PRO A 338 -15.87 -1.24 -14.33
N LEU A 339 -16.47 -0.36 -13.50
CA LEU A 339 -17.32 0.78 -13.90
C LEU A 339 -16.98 2.09 -13.17
N TYR A 340 -17.45 3.22 -13.72
CA TYR A 340 -17.20 4.59 -13.21
C TYR A 340 -18.51 5.40 -13.06
N PRO A 341 -18.63 6.26 -12.04
CA PRO A 341 -19.84 7.07 -11.80
C PRO A 341 -19.92 8.29 -12.72
N THR A 342 -21.01 8.39 -13.50
CA THR A 342 -21.22 9.42 -14.55
C THR A 342 -21.59 10.81 -14.02
N SER A 343 -21.84 10.97 -12.71
CA SER A 343 -22.19 12.25 -12.06
C SER A 343 -20.98 13.02 -11.51
N VAL A 344 -19.79 12.43 -11.57
CA VAL A 344 -18.51 13.00 -11.13
C VAL A 344 -17.82 13.65 -12.31
N GLN A 345 -17.27 14.87 -12.16
CA GLN A 345 -16.56 15.51 -13.27
C GLN A 345 -15.19 14.86 -13.45
N GLU A 346 -14.66 14.82 -14.68
CA GLU A 346 -13.47 14.03 -14.96
C GLU A 346 -12.22 14.52 -14.18
N GLN A 347 -12.15 15.82 -13.89
CA GLN A 347 -11.12 16.45 -13.06
C GLN A 347 -11.27 16.21 -11.55
N ASP A 348 -12.40 15.70 -11.07
CA ASP A 348 -12.63 15.39 -9.65
C ASP A 348 -11.99 14.04 -9.25
N PHE A 349 -11.53 13.23 -10.22
CA PHE A 349 -10.97 11.89 -9.96
C PHE A 349 -9.47 11.93 -9.60
N ILE A 350 -9.09 11.28 -8.49
CA ILE A 350 -7.68 10.95 -8.20
C ILE A 350 -7.20 9.72 -8.96
N SER A 351 -6.02 9.82 -9.55
CA SER A 351 -5.22 8.70 -10.06
C SER A 351 -3.73 9.05 -10.02
N MET A 352 -2.85 8.11 -10.37
CA MET A 352 -1.42 8.42 -10.55
C MET A 352 -1.15 9.24 -11.82
N ASP A 353 -2.09 9.24 -12.77
CA ASP A 353 -1.91 9.72 -14.16
C ASP A 353 -2.19 11.22 -14.34
N SER A 354 -2.82 11.84 -13.34
CA SER A 354 -3.12 13.28 -13.24
C SER A 354 -2.59 13.87 -11.91
N PRO A 355 -2.51 15.20 -11.76
CA PRO A 355 -2.40 15.87 -10.45
C PRO A 355 -3.58 15.55 -9.52
N PRO A 356 -3.49 15.82 -8.20
CA PRO A 356 -4.64 15.72 -7.30
C PRO A 356 -5.70 16.81 -7.62
N PRO A 357 -7.00 16.50 -7.57
CA PRO A 357 -8.06 17.48 -7.74
C PRO A 357 -7.99 18.61 -6.70
N SER A 358 -8.13 19.85 -7.16
CA SER A 358 -8.11 21.07 -6.32
C SER A 358 -9.50 21.59 -5.93
N GLY A 359 -10.56 20.89 -6.37
CA GLY A 359 -11.95 21.30 -6.21
C GLY A 359 -12.53 21.19 -4.79
N PRO A 360 -13.86 21.44 -4.64
CA PRO A 360 -14.57 21.25 -3.37
C PRO A 360 -14.77 19.78 -3.00
N GLU A 361 -14.50 18.86 -3.94
CA GLU A 361 -14.60 17.42 -3.76
C GLU A 361 -13.45 16.70 -4.48
N ILE A 362 -13.09 15.53 -3.97
CA ILE A 362 -12.09 14.61 -4.52
C ILE A 362 -12.70 13.20 -4.52
N CYS A 363 -12.76 12.53 -5.67
CA CYS A 363 -13.34 11.20 -5.86
C CYS A 363 -12.26 10.16 -6.20
N GLY A 364 -12.33 8.96 -5.61
CA GLY A 364 -11.48 7.83 -5.97
C GLY A 364 -12.30 6.56 -6.20
N VAL A 365 -11.88 5.75 -7.18
CA VAL A 365 -12.52 4.48 -7.54
C VAL A 365 -11.47 3.36 -7.57
N ALA A 366 -11.79 2.24 -6.94
CA ALA A 366 -11.03 0.99 -7.03
C ALA A 366 -11.98 -0.22 -6.99
N THR A 367 -12.23 -0.80 -8.17
CA THR A 367 -13.08 -1.97 -8.44
C THR A 367 -14.50 -1.92 -7.87
N ASP A 368 -14.67 -2.27 -6.60
CA ASP A 368 -15.91 -2.38 -5.84
C ASP A 368 -16.09 -1.25 -4.80
N ASP A 369 -15.01 -0.50 -4.50
CA ASP A 369 -14.98 0.69 -3.65
C ASP A 369 -15.07 1.99 -4.49
N THR A 370 -16.03 2.86 -4.17
CA THR A 370 -16.01 4.29 -4.57
C THR A 370 -15.96 5.14 -3.30
N PHE A 371 -15.08 6.15 -3.24
CA PHE A 371 -14.87 6.96 -2.05
C PHE A 371 -14.60 8.43 -2.37
N PHE A 372 -14.87 9.31 -1.39
CA PHE A 372 -14.85 10.76 -1.56
C PHE A 372 -14.24 11.47 -0.36
N PHE A 373 -13.61 12.61 -0.63
CA PHE A 373 -13.32 13.67 0.34
C PHE A 373 -14.09 14.92 -0.10
N HIS A 374 -14.98 15.44 0.74
CA HIS A 374 -15.74 16.66 0.47
C HIS A 374 -15.27 17.77 1.43
N LYS A 375 -15.07 18.98 0.91
CA LYS A 375 -14.77 20.20 1.70
C LYS A 375 -16.04 20.95 2.13
N ASP A 376 -17.18 20.57 1.57
CA ASP A 376 -18.51 21.09 1.90
C ASP A 376 -19.45 19.88 2.10
N LYS A 377 -20.07 19.83 3.27
CA LYS A 377 -21.00 18.76 3.65
C LYS A 377 -22.23 18.71 2.71
N LEU A 378 -22.77 19.86 2.30
CA LEU A 378 -23.94 19.95 1.41
C LEU A 378 -23.60 19.55 -0.03
N VAL A 379 -22.35 19.73 -0.48
CA VAL A 379 -21.86 19.13 -1.73
C VAL A 379 -21.88 17.61 -1.61
N GLY A 380 -21.33 17.06 -0.53
CA GLY A 380 -21.31 15.62 -0.29
C GLY A 380 -22.69 14.98 -0.13
N GLU A 381 -23.62 15.59 0.61
CA GLU A 381 -25.00 15.11 0.74
C GLU A 381 -25.68 14.98 -0.64
N ARG A 382 -25.50 15.97 -1.53
CA ARG A 382 -26.02 15.93 -2.91
C ARG A 382 -25.32 14.90 -3.79
N ARG A 383 -23.98 14.81 -3.75
CA ARG A 383 -23.22 13.85 -4.56
C ARG A 383 -23.54 12.40 -4.15
N LEU A 384 -23.71 12.12 -2.87
CA LEU A 384 -24.11 10.79 -2.40
C LEU A 384 -25.53 10.42 -2.83
N HIS A 385 -26.49 11.35 -2.78
CA HIS A 385 -27.82 11.11 -3.34
C HIS A 385 -27.78 10.86 -4.85
N GLN A 386 -26.92 11.58 -5.60
CA GLN A 386 -26.74 11.35 -7.04
C GLN A 386 -26.10 10.00 -7.33
N LEU A 387 -25.11 9.57 -6.54
CA LEU A 387 -24.44 8.28 -6.70
C LEU A 387 -25.35 7.12 -6.35
N ASP A 388 -26.06 7.20 -5.22
CA ASP A 388 -26.99 6.16 -4.77
C ASP A 388 -28.12 5.97 -5.81
N ALA A 389 -28.67 7.08 -6.36
CA ALA A 389 -29.65 7.01 -7.45
C ALA A 389 -29.08 6.46 -8.78
N ALA A 390 -27.82 6.75 -9.11
CA ALA A 390 -27.14 6.21 -10.30
C ALA A 390 -26.85 4.70 -10.16
N PHE A 391 -26.52 4.24 -8.95
CA PHE A 391 -26.37 2.82 -8.62
C PHE A 391 -27.71 2.08 -8.74
N ASP A 392 -28.79 2.62 -8.18
CA ASP A 392 -30.13 2.03 -8.29
C ASP A 392 -30.61 1.96 -9.76
N LEU A 393 -30.46 3.05 -10.52
CA LEU A 393 -30.81 3.11 -11.94
C LEU A 393 -29.99 2.13 -12.79
N SER A 394 -28.73 1.87 -12.42
CA SER A 394 -27.83 0.93 -13.11
C SER A 394 -28.00 -0.52 -12.66
N GLY A 395 -28.90 -0.81 -11.72
CA GLY A 395 -29.08 -2.15 -11.16
C GLY A 395 -27.88 -2.63 -10.31
N MET A 396 -27.17 -1.71 -9.65
CA MET A 396 -25.96 -1.96 -8.86
C MET A 396 -26.23 -1.73 -7.35
N PRO A 397 -26.95 -2.63 -6.66
CA PRO A 397 -27.36 -2.43 -5.27
C PRO A 397 -26.16 -2.16 -4.34
N LYS A 398 -26.24 -1.07 -3.58
CA LYS A 398 -25.18 -0.69 -2.62
C LYS A 398 -25.21 -1.53 -1.35
N ASN A 399 -24.03 -1.70 -0.74
CA ASN A 399 -23.87 -2.47 0.47
C ASN A 399 -23.94 -1.57 1.72
N ALA A 400 -25.14 -1.16 2.09
CA ALA A 400 -25.41 -0.21 3.17
C ALA A 400 -24.72 -0.52 4.52
N THR A 401 -24.33 -1.78 4.78
CA THR A 401 -23.56 -2.17 5.99
C THR A 401 -22.09 -1.73 5.99
N LYS A 402 -21.58 -1.23 4.86
CA LYS A 402 -20.23 -0.65 4.71
C LYS A 402 -20.23 0.81 4.26
N ASP A 403 -21.40 1.41 4.01
CA ASP A 403 -21.50 2.78 3.53
C ASP A 403 -20.93 3.75 4.59
N VAL A 404 -19.95 4.55 4.21
CA VAL A 404 -19.49 5.69 5.02
C VAL A 404 -20.13 6.94 4.46
N THR A 405 -20.69 7.78 5.31
CA THR A 405 -21.39 9.00 4.88
C THR A 405 -20.92 10.16 5.75
N LEU A 406 -20.09 11.02 5.16
CA LEU A 406 -19.68 12.32 5.72
C LEU A 406 -19.07 12.23 7.12
N GLN A 407 -18.27 11.20 7.37
CA GLN A 407 -17.56 10.97 8.64
C GLN A 407 -16.21 11.69 8.66
N GLN A 408 -15.59 11.78 9.84
CA GLN A 408 -14.25 12.36 10.02
C GLN A 408 -13.11 11.34 9.79
N SER A 409 -13.45 10.10 9.44
CA SER A 409 -12.51 9.04 9.09
C SER A 409 -13.15 8.00 8.17
N MET A 410 -12.35 7.23 7.43
CA MET A 410 -12.80 6.04 6.68
C MET A 410 -11.66 5.06 6.37
N THR A 411 -12.00 3.79 6.13
CA THR A 411 -11.06 2.79 5.59
C THR A 411 -11.20 2.67 4.07
N ALA A 412 -10.21 3.16 3.31
CA ALA A 412 -10.19 3.10 1.84
C ALA A 412 -8.87 2.51 1.34
N LEU A 413 -8.91 1.66 0.31
CA LEU A 413 -7.73 1.02 -0.31
C LEU A 413 -6.83 0.21 0.65
N GLY A 414 -7.31 -0.06 1.86
CA GLY A 414 -6.51 -0.70 2.91
C GLY A 414 -5.64 0.25 3.73
N CYS A 415 -5.97 1.54 3.72
CA CYS A 415 -5.46 2.58 4.60
C CYS A 415 -6.60 3.07 5.50
N GLU A 416 -6.28 3.49 6.73
CA GLU A 416 -7.16 4.36 7.50
C GLU A 416 -6.89 5.81 7.10
N LEU A 417 -7.95 6.60 6.96
CA LEU A 417 -7.91 8.02 6.66
C LEU A 417 -8.58 8.78 7.81
N THR A 418 -7.98 9.88 8.25
CA THR A 418 -8.54 10.78 9.28
C THR A 418 -8.52 12.22 8.80
N SER A 419 -9.45 13.05 9.29
CA SER A 419 -9.49 14.50 9.02
C SER A 419 -8.80 15.36 10.09
N LYS A 420 -8.76 14.89 11.35
CA LYS A 420 -8.26 15.64 12.51
C LYS A 420 -7.45 14.71 13.45
N PRO A 421 -6.10 14.71 13.38
CA PRO A 421 -5.29 15.36 12.34
C PRO A 421 -5.53 14.73 10.95
N PRO A 422 -5.31 15.48 9.86
CA PRO A 422 -5.49 14.98 8.50
C PRO A 422 -4.33 14.03 8.12
N ALA A 423 -4.60 12.73 8.02
CA ALA A 423 -3.58 11.70 7.80
C ALA A 423 -4.06 10.53 6.93
N ALA A 424 -3.13 9.86 6.25
CA ALA A 424 -3.34 8.59 5.55
C ALA A 424 -2.36 7.52 6.06
N GLU A 425 -2.89 6.44 6.62
CA GLU A 425 -2.15 5.49 7.43
C GLU A 425 -2.36 4.04 6.98
N PRO A 426 -1.35 3.14 7.04
CA PRO A 426 -1.56 1.70 6.80
C PRO A 426 -2.68 1.13 7.70
N SER A 427 -3.62 0.34 7.16
CA SER A 427 -4.73 -0.20 7.96
C SER A 427 -4.22 -1.04 9.15
N ALA A 428 -4.62 -0.69 10.37
CA ALA A 428 -3.90 -1.11 11.58
C ALA A 428 -3.86 -2.66 11.79
N PRO A 429 -4.93 -3.44 11.58
CA PRO A 429 -4.87 -4.91 11.64
C PRO A 429 -3.92 -5.54 10.59
N LYS A 430 -3.72 -4.86 9.46
CA LYS A 430 -2.71 -5.26 8.46
C LYS A 430 -1.30 -4.90 8.93
N LEU A 431 -1.11 -3.69 9.46
CA LEU A 431 0.16 -3.18 9.95
C LEU A 431 0.70 -4.05 11.11
N VAL A 432 -0.16 -4.41 12.07
CA VAL A 432 0.11 -5.39 13.14
C VAL A 432 0.63 -6.72 12.57
N THR A 433 -0.02 -7.23 11.52
CA THR A 433 0.33 -8.53 10.92
C THR A 433 1.62 -8.48 10.11
N LEU A 434 1.86 -7.38 9.39
CA LEU A 434 3.13 -7.10 8.70
C LEU A 434 4.28 -7.00 9.70
N PHE A 435 4.14 -6.15 10.72
CA PHE A 435 5.19 -5.91 11.72
C PHE A 435 5.56 -7.19 12.48
N MET A 436 4.58 -7.93 13.03
CA MET A 436 4.87 -9.21 13.68
C MET A 436 5.58 -10.21 12.75
N ALA A 437 5.17 -10.29 11.47
CA ALA A 437 5.76 -11.23 10.53
C ALA A 437 7.19 -10.83 10.10
N LEU A 438 7.50 -9.53 10.02
CA LEU A 438 8.86 -9.04 9.82
C LEU A 438 9.77 -9.40 11.01
N LEU A 439 9.30 -9.22 12.25
CA LEU A 439 10.04 -9.63 13.46
C LEU A 439 10.23 -11.16 13.51
N ASP A 440 9.20 -11.95 13.20
CA ASP A 440 9.25 -13.41 13.20
C ASP A 440 10.21 -13.95 12.14
N VAL A 441 10.13 -13.49 10.89
CA VAL A 441 11.03 -13.94 9.81
C VAL A 441 12.47 -13.47 10.01
N PHE A 442 12.68 -12.28 10.59
CA PHE A 442 14.00 -11.82 11.01
C PHE A 442 14.61 -12.75 12.07
N CYS A 443 13.87 -13.05 13.14
CA CYS A 443 14.33 -13.89 14.25
C CYS A 443 14.52 -15.36 13.85
N VAL A 444 13.65 -15.91 13.01
CA VAL A 444 13.78 -17.29 12.48
C VAL A 444 14.96 -17.41 11.51
N GLY A 445 15.24 -16.37 10.71
CA GLY A 445 16.39 -16.36 9.80
C GLY A 445 16.26 -17.26 8.57
N GLU A 446 15.08 -17.85 8.32
CA GLU A 446 14.79 -18.69 7.15
C GLU A 446 13.42 -18.34 6.54
N ALA A 447 13.30 -18.41 5.21
CA ALA A 447 12.04 -18.25 4.48
C ALA A 447 12.07 -18.99 3.13
N SER A 448 10.91 -19.29 2.54
CA SER A 448 10.81 -19.62 1.12
C SER A 448 10.72 -18.33 0.28
N PRO A 449 11.26 -18.31 -0.96
CA PRO A 449 11.11 -17.17 -1.87
C PRO A 449 9.64 -16.75 -2.03
N ALA A 450 8.71 -17.70 -2.15
CA ALA A 450 7.29 -17.42 -2.29
C ALA A 450 6.65 -16.89 -1.00
N GLY A 451 7.03 -17.38 0.17
CA GLY A 451 6.55 -16.87 1.45
C GLY A 451 6.98 -15.41 1.66
N LEU A 452 8.26 -15.13 1.45
CA LEU A 452 8.80 -13.77 1.58
C LEU A 452 8.21 -12.80 0.53
N ASN A 453 7.94 -13.26 -0.70
CA ASN A 453 7.29 -12.45 -1.73
C ASN A 453 5.85 -12.03 -1.34
N ARG A 454 5.12 -12.90 -0.63
CA ARG A 454 3.76 -12.57 -0.12
C ARG A 454 3.80 -11.52 1.00
N LEU A 455 4.85 -11.52 1.83
CA LEU A 455 5.09 -10.50 2.87
C LEU A 455 5.47 -9.16 2.22
N LEU A 456 6.47 -9.19 1.33
CA LEU A 456 6.94 -8.03 0.57
C LEU A 456 5.80 -7.36 -0.20
N GLY A 457 4.91 -8.12 -0.83
CA GLY A 457 3.74 -7.56 -1.54
C GLY A 457 2.71 -6.85 -0.64
N LEU A 458 2.67 -7.14 0.66
CA LEU A 458 1.88 -6.37 1.64
C LEU A 458 2.64 -5.10 2.08
N GLU A 459 3.95 -5.20 2.27
CA GLU A 459 4.79 -4.07 2.67
C GLU A 459 4.88 -3.01 1.58
N GLN A 460 5.19 -3.42 0.34
CA GLN A 460 5.23 -2.54 -0.83
C GLN A 460 3.91 -1.80 -1.06
N TRP A 461 2.77 -2.33 -0.62
CA TRP A 461 1.47 -1.66 -0.68
C TRP A 461 1.38 -0.47 0.29
N PHE A 462 2.11 -0.49 1.40
CA PHE A 462 2.22 0.63 2.34
C PHE A 462 3.38 1.56 2.01
N CYS A 463 4.46 1.07 1.39
CA CYS A 463 5.50 1.93 0.81
C CYS A 463 4.93 2.88 -0.28
N LEU A 464 3.72 2.65 -0.81
CA LEU A 464 3.02 3.63 -1.64
C LEU A 464 2.67 4.94 -0.89
N LEU A 465 2.44 4.89 0.43
CA LEU A 465 2.24 6.08 1.28
C LEU A 465 3.54 6.82 1.61
N SER A 466 4.67 6.09 1.61
CA SER A 466 6.00 6.61 1.95
C SER A 466 7.04 6.04 0.98
N ARG A 467 7.02 6.52 -0.27
CA ARG A 467 7.82 5.98 -1.39
C ARG A 467 9.34 5.87 -1.13
N PRO A 468 10.00 6.75 -0.34
CA PRO A 468 11.40 6.57 0.02
C PRO A 468 11.72 5.21 0.68
N MET A 469 10.75 4.57 1.34
CA MET A 469 10.90 3.24 1.96
C MET A 469 11.29 2.14 0.95
N TYR A 470 11.02 2.31 -0.35
CA TYR A 470 11.50 1.34 -1.36
C TYR A 470 13.03 1.25 -1.45
N SER A 471 13.78 2.24 -0.95
CA SER A 471 15.25 2.21 -0.90
C SER A 471 15.84 1.20 0.10
N ILE A 472 15.01 0.61 0.96
CA ILE A 472 15.40 -0.46 1.89
C ILE A 472 15.63 -1.79 1.14
N PHE A 473 15.01 -1.99 -0.02
CA PHE A 473 14.87 -3.31 -0.64
C PHE A 473 15.83 -3.52 -1.83
N ASP A 474 16.76 -4.47 -1.70
CA ASP A 474 17.68 -4.87 -2.78
C ASP A 474 17.90 -6.40 -2.76
N SER A 475 18.56 -6.90 -1.71
CA SER A 475 18.81 -8.34 -1.49
C SER A 475 17.51 -9.13 -1.39
N ILE A 476 16.44 -8.53 -0.85
CA ILE A 476 15.13 -9.15 -0.80
C ILE A 476 14.54 -9.38 -2.20
N TYR A 477 14.76 -8.47 -3.16
CA TYR A 477 14.34 -8.68 -4.55
C TYR A 477 15.14 -9.79 -5.22
N GLU A 478 16.44 -9.92 -4.96
CA GLU A 478 17.20 -11.10 -5.41
C GLU A 478 16.65 -12.41 -4.82
N PHE A 479 16.32 -12.42 -3.52
CA PHE A 479 15.86 -13.62 -2.83
C PHE A 479 14.50 -14.12 -3.33
N VAL A 480 13.50 -13.24 -3.47
CA VAL A 480 12.15 -13.65 -3.93
C VAL A 480 12.12 -14.15 -5.38
N ARG A 481 13.17 -13.90 -6.16
CA ARG A 481 13.37 -14.41 -7.53
C ARG A 481 14.07 -15.77 -7.59
N LYS A 482 14.48 -16.36 -6.46
CA LYS A 482 15.14 -17.68 -6.43
C LYS A 482 14.16 -18.83 -6.68
N GLU A 483 14.68 -19.89 -7.30
CA GLU A 483 14.00 -21.19 -7.42
C GLU A 483 14.71 -22.26 -6.57
N PRO A 484 13.99 -23.28 -6.06
CA PRO A 484 12.53 -23.46 -6.16
C PRO A 484 11.77 -22.56 -5.17
N GLN A 485 10.75 -21.86 -5.69
CA GLN A 485 9.94 -20.87 -4.95
C GLN A 485 9.40 -21.32 -3.59
N ASP A 486 9.09 -22.60 -3.44
CA ASP A 486 8.42 -23.16 -2.25
C ASP A 486 9.37 -23.72 -1.19
N ARG A 487 10.68 -23.67 -1.42
CA ARG A 487 11.67 -24.25 -0.50
C ARG A 487 12.21 -23.19 0.46
N VAL A 488 11.96 -23.41 1.74
CA VAL A 488 12.58 -22.66 2.85
C VAL A 488 14.11 -22.73 2.74
N GLN A 489 14.74 -21.58 2.87
CA GLN A 489 16.17 -21.32 2.72
C GLN A 489 16.64 -20.30 3.77
N PRO A 490 17.89 -20.41 4.27
CA PRO A 490 18.49 -19.39 5.12
C PRO A 490 18.56 -18.01 4.43
N LEU A 491 18.29 -16.97 5.22
CA LEU A 491 18.29 -15.58 4.77
C LEU A 491 19.72 -15.01 4.78
N PRO A 492 20.18 -14.36 3.69
CA PRO A 492 21.45 -13.62 3.69
C PRO A 492 21.46 -12.53 4.77
N SER A 493 22.61 -12.30 5.42
CA SER A 493 22.73 -11.28 6.49
C SER A 493 22.29 -9.88 6.04
N LYS A 494 22.62 -9.46 4.79
CA LYS A 494 22.09 -8.23 4.18
C LYS A 494 20.56 -8.17 4.20
N LEU A 495 19.88 -9.21 3.73
CA LEU A 495 18.43 -9.28 3.69
C LEU A 495 17.83 -9.21 5.11
N ARG A 496 18.49 -9.78 6.13
CA ARG A 496 18.08 -9.61 7.53
C ARG A 496 18.25 -8.16 8.02
N VAL A 497 19.25 -7.41 7.55
CA VAL A 497 19.35 -5.95 7.77
C VAL A 497 18.19 -5.22 7.07
N GLU A 498 17.84 -5.57 5.84
CA GLU A 498 16.69 -5.01 5.12
C GLU A 498 15.38 -5.22 5.90
N LEU A 499 15.14 -6.43 6.41
CA LEU A 499 13.95 -6.79 7.20
C LEU A 499 13.82 -6.03 8.53
N VAL A 500 14.93 -5.86 9.27
CA VAL A 500 14.87 -5.20 10.58
C VAL A 500 14.78 -3.68 10.46
N VAL A 501 15.40 -3.11 9.41
CA VAL A 501 15.21 -1.69 9.04
C VAL A 501 13.77 -1.44 8.59
N ALA A 502 13.22 -2.30 7.72
CA ALA A 502 11.81 -2.30 7.36
C ALA A 502 10.87 -2.32 8.59
N ALA A 503 11.10 -3.26 9.51
CA ALA A 503 10.27 -3.43 10.71
C ALA A 503 10.22 -2.16 11.58
N PHE A 504 11.36 -1.54 11.89
CA PHE A 504 11.41 -0.38 12.80
C PHE A 504 11.26 0.98 12.11
N LEU A 505 11.27 1.04 10.78
CA LEU A 505 10.78 2.20 10.02
C LEU A 505 9.27 2.14 9.73
N ALA A 506 8.57 1.05 10.08
CA ALA A 506 7.11 0.95 9.97
C ALA A 506 6.30 2.08 10.64
N PRO A 507 6.72 2.71 11.77
CA PRO A 507 6.06 3.91 12.31
C PRO A 507 6.01 5.10 11.33
N LEU A 508 6.92 5.15 10.35
CA LEU A 508 7.08 6.23 9.37
C LEU A 508 6.42 5.93 8.01
N LEU A 509 5.62 4.86 7.91
CA LEU A 509 4.88 4.48 6.69
C LEU A 509 3.68 5.38 6.38
N GLY A 510 3.16 6.15 7.35
CA GLY A 510 1.98 6.99 7.18
C GLY A 510 2.30 8.37 6.60
N ALA A 511 1.39 8.91 5.79
CA ALA A 511 1.49 10.23 5.18
C ALA A 511 0.70 11.29 5.98
N ASP A 512 1.38 12.37 6.34
CA ASP A 512 0.75 13.59 6.86
C ASP A 512 0.10 14.36 5.70
N LEU A 513 -1.23 14.51 5.76
CA LEU A 513 -2.03 15.26 4.79
C LEU A 513 -2.23 16.72 5.21
N GLY A 514 -1.81 17.09 6.43
CA GLY A 514 -1.71 18.47 6.92
C GLY A 514 -0.35 19.12 6.64
N ARG A 515 0.58 18.37 6.03
CA ARG A 515 1.99 18.78 5.90
C ARG A 515 2.17 20.15 5.25
N ARG A 516 2.97 21.00 5.90
CA ARG A 516 3.22 22.38 5.48
C ARG A 516 4.41 22.47 4.52
N PHE A 517 4.18 23.01 3.33
CA PHE A 517 5.26 23.24 2.35
C PHE A 517 6.23 24.35 2.80
N LEU A 518 7.50 23.99 2.94
CA LEU A 518 8.59 24.96 3.16
C LEU A 518 8.64 25.97 2.01
N PRO A 519 8.97 27.26 2.24
CA PRO A 519 9.10 28.28 1.20
C PRO A 519 10.44 28.14 0.42
N ARG A 520 10.70 26.93 -0.09
CA ARG A 520 11.94 26.55 -0.78
C ARG A 520 11.70 25.33 -1.66
N LEU A 521 12.13 25.41 -2.92
CA LEU A 521 12.38 24.23 -3.76
C LEU A 521 13.84 23.79 -3.58
N ILE A 522 14.04 22.47 -3.53
CA ILE A 522 15.35 21.82 -3.57
C ILE A 522 15.26 20.79 -4.70
N ALA A 523 16.23 20.80 -5.60
CA ALA A 523 16.37 19.82 -6.67
C ALA A 523 17.76 19.19 -6.56
N CYS A 524 17.79 17.87 -6.37
CA CYS A 524 19.00 17.07 -6.41
C CYS A 524 19.11 16.33 -7.75
N ASP A 525 20.34 16.18 -8.23
CA ASP A 525 20.66 15.25 -9.32
C ASP A 525 20.65 13.80 -8.79
N ALA A 526 20.20 12.87 -9.63
CA ALA A 526 20.21 11.44 -9.37
C ALA A 526 21.36 10.71 -10.11
N SER A 527 22.30 11.42 -10.73
CA SER A 527 23.40 10.81 -11.49
C SER A 527 24.39 10.07 -10.57
N GLY A 528 24.37 8.74 -10.64
CA GLY A 528 25.24 7.87 -9.85
C GLY A 528 26.73 7.86 -10.25
N SER A 529 27.16 8.70 -11.19
CA SER A 529 28.49 8.64 -11.82
C SER A 529 29.22 9.97 -12.01
N PHE A 530 28.55 11.12 -11.90
CA PHE A 530 29.15 12.45 -12.15
C PHE A 530 29.14 13.40 -10.95
N GLY A 531 28.53 13.01 -9.84
CA GLY A 531 28.54 13.73 -8.57
C GLY A 531 27.22 14.41 -8.24
N PHE A 532 26.88 14.45 -6.95
CA PHE A 532 25.55 14.85 -6.48
C PHE A 532 25.36 16.38 -6.48
N GLY A 533 24.84 16.92 -7.58
CA GLY A 533 24.46 18.33 -7.67
C GLY A 533 23.20 18.65 -6.87
N VAL A 534 23.21 19.73 -6.07
CA VAL A 534 22.03 20.22 -5.35
C VAL A 534 21.78 21.68 -5.67
N SER A 535 20.68 21.97 -6.35
CA SER A 535 20.15 23.31 -6.55
C SER A 535 19.08 23.64 -5.51
N TYR A 536 19.01 24.90 -5.08
CA TYR A 536 17.93 25.37 -4.20
C TYR A 536 17.41 26.75 -4.64
N MET A 537 16.12 26.99 -4.42
CA MET A 537 15.46 28.26 -4.74
C MET A 537 14.51 28.63 -3.60
N LYS A 538 14.60 29.86 -3.06
CA LYS A 538 13.57 30.41 -2.17
C LYS A 538 12.36 30.85 -3.01
N CYS A 539 11.16 30.48 -2.60
CA CYS A 539 9.91 30.78 -3.31
C CYS A 539 8.72 30.74 -2.35
N SER A 540 7.53 31.11 -2.82
CA SER A 540 6.31 31.00 -2.01
C SER A 540 5.90 29.53 -1.81
N SER A 541 5.36 29.21 -0.63
CA SER A 541 4.79 27.87 -0.38
C SER A 541 3.64 27.51 -1.32
N SER A 542 3.01 28.48 -2.00
CA SER A 542 2.07 28.24 -3.08
C SER A 542 2.74 27.63 -4.32
N LEU A 543 3.87 28.16 -4.77
CA LEU A 543 4.63 27.59 -5.90
C LEU A 543 5.19 26.21 -5.53
N VAL A 544 5.59 26.01 -4.27
CA VAL A 544 6.02 24.69 -3.79
C VAL A 544 4.86 23.69 -3.79
N LYS A 545 3.66 24.10 -3.34
CA LYS A 545 2.43 23.27 -3.40
C LYS A 545 1.95 23.01 -4.84
N GLU A 546 2.28 23.88 -5.79
CA GLU A 546 2.01 23.67 -7.22
C GLU A 546 3.00 22.64 -7.79
N VAL A 547 4.31 22.85 -7.62
CA VAL A 547 5.37 21.94 -8.08
C VAL A 547 5.25 20.55 -7.44
N SER A 548 4.86 20.44 -6.17
CA SER A 548 4.79 19.15 -5.47
C SER A 548 3.76 18.19 -6.08
N GLN A 549 2.72 18.72 -6.74
CA GLN A 549 1.69 17.92 -7.45
C GLN A 549 2.27 17.11 -8.63
N PHE A 550 3.52 17.40 -9.03
CA PHE A 550 4.23 16.74 -10.10
C PHE A 550 5.42 15.89 -9.62
N SER A 551 5.89 16.04 -8.37
CA SER A 551 7.20 15.52 -7.94
C SER A 551 7.18 14.20 -7.16
N GLU A 552 6.10 13.85 -6.45
CA GLU A 552 6.10 12.66 -5.55
C GLU A 552 5.51 11.41 -6.22
N ARG A 553 4.51 11.54 -7.11
CA ARG A 553 3.67 10.41 -7.60
C ARG A 553 4.43 9.25 -8.25
N ARG A 554 5.46 9.51 -9.05
CA ARG A 554 5.92 8.56 -10.09
C ARG A 554 7.39 8.17 -10.05
N GLY A 555 8.25 9.04 -9.55
CA GLY A 555 9.66 9.05 -9.92
C GLY A 555 9.95 9.82 -11.22
N ASP A 556 8.95 10.52 -11.77
CA ASP A 556 9.11 11.45 -12.89
C ASP A 556 9.99 12.65 -12.44
N PHE A 557 10.97 13.01 -13.26
CA PHE A 557 11.77 14.22 -13.03
C PHE A 557 11.01 15.46 -13.49
N VAL A 558 10.65 16.36 -12.56
CA VAL A 558 10.04 17.66 -12.89
C VAL A 558 11.06 18.53 -13.62
N ARG A 559 10.94 18.62 -14.95
CA ARG A 559 11.77 19.50 -15.79
C ARG A 559 11.22 20.93 -15.77
N PHE A 560 12.05 21.87 -15.33
CA PHE A 560 11.78 23.30 -15.46
C PHE A 560 12.41 23.80 -16.76
N PHE A 561 11.60 24.41 -17.63
CA PHE A 561 12.07 25.08 -18.84
C PHE A 561 12.10 26.60 -18.60
N PRO A 562 13.10 27.31 -19.13
CA PRO A 562 13.05 28.78 -19.15
C PRO A 562 11.97 29.24 -20.13
N GLU A 563 11.47 30.46 -19.96
CA GLU A 563 10.83 31.16 -21.08
C GLU A 563 11.88 31.51 -22.15
N GLU A 564 11.47 31.51 -23.42
CA GLU A 564 12.37 31.75 -24.56
C GLU A 564 13.06 33.12 -24.42
N GLY A 565 14.40 33.12 -24.37
CA GLY A 565 15.22 34.33 -24.25
C GLY A 565 15.90 34.57 -22.89
N LEU A 566 15.79 33.64 -21.92
CA LEU A 566 16.53 33.72 -20.65
C LEU A 566 17.77 32.81 -20.64
N GLU A 567 18.95 33.41 -20.46
CA GLU A 567 20.23 32.69 -20.25
C GLU A 567 20.33 32.12 -18.82
N PHE A 568 20.99 30.95 -18.69
CA PHE A 568 21.22 30.29 -17.41
C PHE A 568 22.63 30.56 -16.85
N HIS A 569 22.70 30.83 -15.54
CA HIS A 569 23.93 30.68 -14.76
C HIS A 569 23.85 29.42 -13.91
N MET A 570 24.55 28.37 -14.35
CA MET A 570 24.64 27.07 -13.66
C MET A 570 25.85 27.06 -12.72
N PHE A 571 25.62 26.92 -11.42
CA PHE A 571 26.69 26.90 -10.41
C PHE A 571 27.19 25.48 -10.16
N PHE A 572 28.34 25.13 -10.76
CA PHE A 572 29.04 23.88 -10.47
C PHE A 572 29.82 23.98 -9.15
N LEU A 573 29.52 23.10 -8.20
CA LEU A 573 30.32 22.86 -6.99
C LEU A 573 31.17 21.60 -7.20
N SER A 574 32.44 21.78 -7.57
CA SER A 574 33.40 20.67 -7.61
C SER A 574 33.80 20.27 -6.20
N ILE A 575 33.75 18.97 -5.89
CA ILE A 575 34.04 18.42 -4.56
C ILE A 575 35.57 18.25 -4.34
N ASN A 576 36.39 18.45 -5.38
CA ASN A 576 37.85 18.42 -5.28
C ASN A 576 38.40 19.77 -4.80
N GLY A 577 38.80 19.83 -3.52
CA GLY A 577 39.14 21.05 -2.78
C GLY A 577 40.45 21.77 -3.14
N ASN A 578 40.77 21.94 -4.42
CA ASN A 578 41.86 22.79 -4.89
C ASN A 578 41.30 24.09 -5.50
N PHE A 579 41.47 25.21 -4.79
CA PHE A 579 41.13 26.54 -5.31
C PHE A 579 42.14 26.98 -6.38
N ALA A 580 41.75 26.88 -7.65
CA ALA A 580 42.40 27.55 -8.77
C ALA A 580 41.46 28.65 -9.33
N PRO A 581 41.93 29.89 -9.54
CA PRO A 581 41.08 30.97 -10.01
C PRO A 581 40.80 30.85 -11.52
N LEU A 582 39.59 30.43 -11.89
CA LEU A 582 39.05 30.70 -13.22
C LEU A 582 38.61 32.16 -13.29
N SER A 583 39.08 32.88 -14.31
CA SER A 583 39.08 34.33 -14.35
C SER A 583 37.76 34.95 -14.80
N VAL A 584 37.25 35.87 -13.98
CA VAL A 584 36.48 37.09 -14.35
C VAL A 584 35.34 36.92 -15.36
N LEU A 585 34.12 36.93 -14.84
CA LEU A 585 33.05 37.80 -15.36
C LEU A 585 32.50 38.61 -14.19
N GLU A 586 32.68 39.93 -14.20
CA GLU A 586 32.21 40.80 -13.11
C GLU A 586 30.72 41.18 -13.25
N PRO A 587 30.02 41.44 -12.14
CA PRO A 587 28.58 41.63 -12.14
C PRO A 587 28.16 43.09 -12.37
N SER A 588 27.14 43.31 -13.22
CA SER A 588 26.39 44.57 -13.18
C SER A 588 24.90 44.36 -13.47
N GLY A 589 24.06 45.03 -12.67
CA GLY A 589 22.60 45.04 -12.85
C GLY A 589 21.82 44.18 -11.85
N LYS A 590 21.08 44.84 -10.94
CA LYS A 590 19.90 44.22 -10.31
C LYS A 590 18.89 43.89 -11.43
N ARG A 591 18.47 42.63 -11.56
CA ARG A 591 17.34 42.24 -12.41
C ARG A 591 16.43 41.28 -11.66
N THR A 592 15.12 41.49 -11.80
CA THR A 592 14.07 40.59 -11.33
C THR A 592 14.06 39.32 -12.18
N LEU A 593 14.00 38.15 -11.55
CA LEU A 593 13.79 36.88 -12.25
C LEU A 593 12.35 36.81 -12.78
N GLY A 594 12.22 36.34 -14.03
CA GLY A 594 10.96 36.29 -14.77
C GLY A 594 10.07 35.11 -14.41
N CYS A 595 9.01 34.94 -15.21
CA CYS A 595 8.11 33.81 -15.10
C CYS A 595 8.79 32.50 -15.54
N TRP A 596 8.29 31.39 -15.02
CA TRP A 596 8.67 30.04 -15.43
C TRP A 596 7.45 29.38 -16.07
N LYS A 597 7.63 28.81 -17.26
CA LYS A 597 6.55 28.16 -17.99
C LYS A 597 6.57 26.67 -17.70
N LEU A 598 5.63 26.20 -16.87
CA LEU A 598 5.55 24.80 -16.49
C LEU A 598 5.01 23.98 -17.68
N THR A 599 5.88 23.25 -18.38
CA THR A 599 5.53 22.39 -19.51
C THR A 599 5.83 20.92 -19.20
N ARG A 600 4.81 20.08 -19.36
CA ARG A 600 4.91 18.62 -19.19
C ARG A 600 5.73 18.02 -20.32
N SER A 601 6.93 17.49 -20.01
CA SER A 601 7.50 16.42 -20.84
C SER A 601 6.59 15.21 -20.69
N ILE A 602 6.15 14.66 -21.82
CA ILE A 602 5.77 13.25 -21.92
C ILE A 602 7.07 12.44 -22.14
#